data_AF-A0A5C7VK15-F1
#
_entry.id   AF-A0A5C7VK15-F1
#
_cell.length_a   1.000
_cell.length_b   1.000
_cell.length_c   1.000
_cell.angle_alpha   90.00
_cell.angle_beta   90.00
_cell.angle_gamma   90.00
#
_symmetry.space_group_name_H-M   'P 1'
#
loop_
_entity.id
_entity.type
_entity.pdbx_description
1 polymer ?
#
loop_
_entity_poly.entity_id
_entity_poly.type
_entity_poly.pdbx_seq_one_letter_code
_entity_poly.pdbx_strand_id
1 'polypeptide(L)'
;MSYGSNEAVEDAEDDCQEENAQLLARGAAELVAARVCGRDEAIEKVVEWWRNEAAAAGDPTGVTEIENSFPFATKAAPSHQVAAIAEELIEDVRDAIGSY
;
A
#
# COMPACT_ATOMS: atom_id res chain seq x y z
N MET A 1 15.01 36.41 5.35
CA MET A 1 14.22 35.68 4.33
C MET A 1 13.82 34.37 4.99
N SER A 2 12.57 34.30 5.43
CA SER A 2 12.08 33.22 6.30
C SER A 2 11.67 32.01 5.45
N TYR A 3 11.97 30.83 5.96
CA TYR A 3 11.71 29.51 5.41
C TYR A 3 10.27 29.36 4.91
N GLY A 4 10.09 29.16 3.61
CA GLY A 4 8.83 28.79 2.96
C GLY A 4 8.93 27.44 2.24
N SER A 5 9.87 26.59 2.66
CA SER A 5 10.20 25.32 1.97
C SER A 5 9.84 24.06 2.75
N ASN A 6 9.19 24.16 3.91
CA ASN A 6 8.71 22.96 4.63
C ASN A 6 7.24 22.64 4.32
N GLU A 7 6.37 23.64 4.18
CA GLU A 7 4.93 23.42 3.96
C GLU A 7 4.63 22.67 2.65
N ALA A 8 5.39 22.93 1.59
CA ALA A 8 5.24 22.24 0.30
C ALA A 8 5.82 20.81 0.26
N VAL A 9 6.64 20.45 1.26
CA VAL A 9 7.20 19.09 1.38
C VAL A 9 6.24 18.24 2.21
N GLU A 10 5.72 18.79 3.32
CA GLU A 10 4.71 18.13 4.15
C GLU A 10 3.41 17.85 3.38
N ASP A 11 2.88 18.79 2.58
CA ASP A 11 1.69 18.55 1.75
C ASP A 11 1.93 17.45 0.67
N ALA A 12 3.14 17.38 0.11
CA ALA A 12 3.48 16.36 -0.89
C ALA A 12 3.69 14.96 -0.28
N GLU A 13 4.13 14.90 0.98
CA GLU A 13 4.26 13.65 1.74
C GLU A 13 2.88 13.11 2.15
N ASP A 14 1.94 13.98 2.55
CA ASP A 14 0.56 13.60 2.90
C ASP A 14 -0.22 13.07 1.68
N ASP A 15 -0.16 13.76 0.53
CA ASP A 15 -0.78 13.31 -0.71
C ASP A 15 -0.20 11.96 -1.17
N CYS A 16 1.13 11.78 -1.05
CA CYS A 16 1.79 10.54 -1.40
C CYS A 16 1.38 9.39 -0.46
N GLN A 17 1.17 9.66 0.84
CA GLN A 17 0.65 8.66 1.78
C GLN A 17 -0.79 8.25 1.47
N GLU A 18 -1.67 9.20 1.12
CA GLU A 18 -3.07 8.92 0.79
C GLU A 18 -3.20 8.10 -0.51
N GLU A 19 -2.43 8.43 -1.55
CA GLU A 19 -2.36 7.65 -2.79
C GLU A 19 -1.84 6.23 -2.54
N ASN A 20 -0.81 6.09 -1.70
CA ASN A 20 -0.26 4.78 -1.33
C ASN A 20 -1.27 3.95 -0.51
N ALA A 21 -1.97 4.57 0.44
CA ALA A 21 -3.00 3.89 1.22
C ALA A 21 -4.13 3.35 0.33
N GLN A 22 -4.56 4.13 -0.68
CA GLN A 22 -5.56 3.69 -1.65
C GLN A 22 -5.07 2.50 -2.50
N LEU A 23 -3.82 2.56 -2.99
CA LEU A 23 -3.23 1.47 -3.77
C LEU A 23 -3.12 0.18 -2.96
N LEU A 24 -2.66 0.28 -1.71
CA LEU A 24 -2.49 -0.86 -0.81
C LEU A 24 -3.83 -1.43 -0.36
N ALA A 25 -4.82 -0.59 -0.05
CA ALA A 25 -6.18 -1.02 0.27
C ALA A 25 -6.82 -1.79 -0.89
N ARG A 26 -6.59 -1.34 -2.13
CA ARG A 26 -7.05 -2.06 -3.32
C ARG A 26 -6.35 -3.42 -3.48
N GLY A 27 -5.05 -3.49 -3.24
CA GLY A 27 -4.30 -4.75 -3.22
C GLY A 27 -4.83 -5.74 -2.18
N ALA A 28 -5.03 -5.26 -0.94
CA ALA A 28 -5.59 -6.07 0.13
C ALA A 28 -7.00 -6.55 -0.21
N ALA A 29 -7.83 -5.67 -0.77
CA ALA A 29 -9.17 -5.99 -1.21
C ALA A 29 -9.20 -7.05 -2.31
N GLU A 30 -8.26 -7.03 -3.26
CA GLU A 30 -8.14 -8.07 -4.28
C GLU A 30 -7.82 -9.44 -3.67
N LEU A 31 -6.92 -9.50 -2.68
CA LEU A 31 -6.58 -10.73 -1.97
C LEU A 31 -7.76 -11.30 -1.18
N VAL A 32 -8.50 -10.44 -0.48
CA VAL A 32 -9.69 -10.80 0.30
C VAL A 32 -10.82 -11.24 -0.63
N ALA A 33 -11.09 -10.48 -1.70
CA ALA A 33 -12.14 -10.77 -2.67
C ALA A 33 -11.87 -12.08 -3.42
N ALA A 34 -10.60 -12.37 -3.72
CA ALA A 34 -10.17 -13.64 -4.30
C ALA A 34 -10.15 -14.81 -3.29
N ARG A 35 -10.45 -14.56 -2.01
CA ARG A 35 -10.39 -15.53 -0.90
C ARG A 35 -9.03 -16.20 -0.75
N VAL A 36 -7.95 -15.46 -1.04
CA VAL A 36 -6.58 -15.93 -0.87
C VAL A 36 -6.20 -15.93 0.61
N CYS A 37 -6.56 -14.87 1.33
CA CYS A 37 -6.34 -14.70 2.76
C CYS A 37 -7.45 -13.85 3.42
N GLY A 38 -7.42 -13.74 4.75
CA GLY A 38 -8.31 -12.87 5.51
C GLY A 38 -7.94 -11.39 5.40
N ARG A 39 -8.76 -10.50 5.98
CA ARG A 39 -8.55 -9.04 5.94
C ARG A 39 -7.20 -8.64 6.56
N ASP A 40 -6.95 -9.06 7.80
CA ASP A 40 -5.73 -8.70 8.54
C ASP A 40 -4.46 -9.19 7.82
N GLU A 41 -4.46 -10.45 7.37
CA GLU A 41 -3.33 -11.03 6.63
C GLU A 41 -3.12 -10.36 5.26
N ALA A 42 -4.20 -9.92 4.60
CA ALA A 42 -4.10 -9.17 3.35
C ALA A 42 -3.45 -7.80 3.57
N ILE A 43 -3.83 -7.10 4.64
CA ILE A 43 -3.23 -5.82 5.04
C ILE A 43 -1.75 -6.01 5.37
N GLU A 44 -1.41 -7.02 6.17
CA GLU A 44 -0.02 -7.31 6.53
C GLU A 44 0.85 -7.54 5.29
N LYS A 45 0.38 -8.34 4.33
CA LYS A 45 1.13 -8.63 3.10
C LYS A 45 1.36 -7.41 2.22
N VAL A 46 0.35 -6.55 2.05
CA VAL A 46 0.53 -5.33 1.22
C VAL A 46 1.42 -4.31 1.92
N VAL A 47 1.30 -4.16 3.24
CA VAL A 47 2.16 -3.26 4.01
C VAL A 47 3.61 -3.76 4.04
N GLU A 48 3.84 -5.07 4.19
CA GLU A 48 5.17 -5.68 4.11
C GLU A 48 5.78 -5.49 2.72
N TRP A 49 5.01 -5.70 1.65
CA TRP A 49 5.44 -5.42 0.29
C TRP A 49 5.83 -3.95 0.11
N TRP A 50 5.02 -3.00 0.60
CA TRP A 50 5.33 -1.57 0.52
C TRP A 50 6.62 -1.20 1.27
N ARG A 51 6.83 -1.79 2.45
CA ARG A 51 8.09 -1.62 3.21
C ARG A 51 9.29 -2.15 2.43
N ASN A 52 9.15 -3.32 1.80
CA ASN A 52 10.20 -3.89 0.98
C ASN A 52 10.46 -3.05 -0.27
N GLU A 53 9.44 -2.38 -0.83
CA GLU A 53 9.60 -1.47 -1.96
C GLU A 53 10.37 -0.21 -1.55
N ALA A 54 10.01 0.38 -0.40
CA ALA A 54 10.74 1.50 0.18
C ALA A 54 12.20 1.13 0.50
N ALA A 55 12.46 -0.10 0.97
CA ALA A 55 13.82 -0.61 1.20
C ALA A 55 14.57 -0.87 -0.13
N ALA A 56 13.88 -1.36 -1.15
CA ALA A 56 14.45 -1.62 -2.48
C ALA A 56 14.86 -0.32 -3.19
N ALA A 57 14.15 0.79 -2.98
CA ALA A 57 14.55 2.10 -3.48
C ALA A 57 15.94 2.56 -2.96
N GLY A 58 16.39 2.01 -1.83
CA GLY A 58 17.72 2.22 -1.26
C GLY A 58 18.77 1.18 -1.66
N ASP A 59 18.41 0.12 -2.40
CA ASP A 59 19.31 -0.97 -2.81
C ASP A 59 20.01 -0.63 -4.15
N PRO A 60 21.32 -0.33 -4.14
CA PRO A 60 22.05 0.02 -5.36
C PRO A 60 22.20 -1.15 -6.34
N THR A 61 21.85 -2.38 -5.93
CA THR A 61 21.92 -3.57 -6.79
C THR A 61 20.61 -3.85 -7.52
N GLY A 62 19.50 -3.23 -7.11
CA GLY A 62 18.16 -3.43 -7.70
C GLY A 62 17.60 -4.85 -7.56
N VAL A 63 18.26 -5.72 -6.77
CA VAL A 63 17.87 -7.13 -6.60
C VAL A 63 16.59 -7.20 -5.76
N THR A 64 16.49 -6.33 -4.76
CA THR A 64 15.34 -6.28 -3.85
C THR A 64 14.05 -5.90 -4.58
N GLU A 65 14.12 -5.07 -5.64
CA GLU A 65 12.96 -4.70 -6.48
C GLU A 65 12.46 -5.89 -7.30
N ILE A 66 13.37 -6.75 -7.78
CA ILE A 66 13.03 -7.94 -8.57
C ILE A 66 12.37 -9.03 -7.71
N GLU A 67 12.81 -9.15 -6.45
CA GLU A 67 12.26 -10.15 -5.52
C GLU A 67 10.97 -9.66 -4.84
N ASN A 68 10.74 -8.35 -4.76
CA ASN A 68 9.55 -7.77 -4.15
C ASN A 68 8.35 -7.75 -5.12
N SER A 69 7.83 -8.92 -5.44
CA SER A 69 6.64 -9.06 -6.27
C SER A 69 5.38 -8.68 -5.49
N PHE A 70 4.56 -7.78 -6.05
CA PHE A 70 3.29 -7.40 -5.44
C PHE A 70 2.42 -8.67 -5.22
N PRO A 71 1.78 -8.81 -4.05
CA PRO A 71 0.96 -9.97 -3.78
C PRO A 71 -0.29 -9.95 -4.66
N PHE A 72 -0.23 -10.64 -5.80
CA PHE A 72 -1.35 -10.75 -6.73
C PHE A 72 -2.24 -11.95 -6.42
N ALA A 73 -3.55 -11.71 -6.41
CA ALA A 73 -4.52 -12.78 -6.45
C ALA A 73 -4.46 -13.51 -7.80
N THR A 74 -4.36 -14.84 -7.77
CA THR A 74 -4.39 -15.68 -8.99
C THR A 74 -5.77 -15.72 -9.67
N LYS A 75 -6.82 -15.27 -8.99
CA LYS A 75 -8.17 -15.14 -9.54
C LYS A 75 -8.60 -13.69 -9.51
N ALA A 76 -9.01 -13.18 -10.69
CA ALA A 76 -9.64 -11.87 -10.79
C ALA A 76 -10.97 -11.87 -10.05
N ALA A 77 -11.09 -11.03 -9.03
CA ALA A 77 -12.35 -10.77 -8.35
C ALA A 77 -13.15 -9.67 -9.10
N PRO A 78 -14.49 -9.63 -8.94
CA PRO A 78 -15.30 -8.57 -9.53
C PRO A 78 -14.86 -7.20 -9.03
N SER A 79 -14.64 -6.25 -9.94
CA SER A 79 -14.13 -4.90 -9.61
C SER A 79 -15.00 -4.16 -8.60
N HIS A 80 -16.32 -4.33 -8.64
CA HIS A 80 -17.24 -3.71 -7.67
C HIS A 80 -17.07 -4.27 -6.25
N GLN A 81 -16.74 -5.57 -6.13
CA GLN A 81 -16.52 -6.22 -4.84
C GLN A 81 -15.17 -5.78 -4.26
N VAL A 82 -14.16 -5.67 -5.12
CA VAL A 82 -12.85 -5.13 -4.73
C VAL A 82 -12.98 -3.68 -4.25
N ALA A 83 -13.71 -2.83 -4.98
CA ALA A 83 -13.91 -1.43 -4.58
C ALA A 83 -14.61 -1.31 -3.22
N ALA A 84 -15.68 -2.07 -2.99
CA ALA A 84 -16.40 -2.04 -1.71
C ALA A 84 -15.52 -2.54 -0.54
N ILE A 85 -14.73 -3.60 -0.75
CA ILE A 85 -13.82 -4.10 0.27
C ILE A 85 -12.65 -3.12 0.48
N ALA A 86 -12.17 -2.45 -0.57
CA ALA A 86 -11.09 -1.47 -0.45
C ALA A 86 -11.53 -0.26 0.38
N GLU A 87 -12.76 0.25 0.19
CA GLU A 87 -13.32 1.31 1.02
C GLU A 87 -13.43 0.90 2.49
N GLU A 88 -13.73 -0.37 2.79
CA GLU A 88 -13.77 -0.88 4.17
C GLU A 88 -12.36 -1.00 4.79
N LEU A 89 -11.34 -1.33 3.99
CA LEU A 89 -9.98 -1.61 4.48
C LEU A 89 -9.07 -0.37 4.47
N ILE A 90 -9.48 0.72 3.83
CA ILE A 90 -8.59 1.89 3.65
C ILE A 90 -8.18 2.53 4.98
N GLU A 91 -9.08 2.58 5.97
CA GLU A 91 -8.77 3.13 7.29
C GLU A 91 -7.77 2.24 8.03
N ASP A 92 -7.97 0.93 8.00
CA ASP A 92 -7.06 -0.04 8.63
C ASP A 92 -5.68 -0.04 7.97
N VAL A 93 -5.63 0.09 6.64
CA VAL A 93 -4.38 0.21 5.88
C VAL A 93 -3.68 1.53 6.18
N ARG A 94 -4.43 2.64 6.25
CA ARG A 94 -3.89 3.96 6.60
C ARG A 94 -3.26 3.95 7.99
N ASP A 95 -3.93 3.35 8.97
CA ASP A 95 -3.39 3.19 10.32
C ASP A 95 -2.12 2.32 10.31
N ALA A 96 -2.11 1.22 9.56
CA ALA A 96 -0.96 0.34 9.45
C ALA A 96 0.28 1.00 8.81
N ILE A 97 0.08 1.94 7.88
CA ILE A 97 1.17 2.71 7.25
C ILE A 97 1.62 3.86 8.14
N GLY A 98 0.68 4.59 8.76
CA GLY A 98 0.96 5.77 9.60
C GLY A 98 1.47 5.46 11.01
N SER A 99 1.38 4.21 11.48
CA SER A 99 1.86 3.77 12.79
C SER A 99 3.41 3.60 12.87
N TYR A 100 4.17 4.05 11.88
CA TYR A 100 5.63 3.87 11.80
C TYR A 100 6.42 5.16 11.62
#